data_AF-A0A7Y0MHH8-F1
#
_entry.id   AF-A0A7Y0MHH8-F1
#
_cell.length_a   1.000
_cell.length_b   1.000
_cell.length_c   1.000
_cell.angle_alpha   90.00
_cell.angle_beta   90.00
_cell.angle_gamma   90.00
#
_symmetry.space_group_name_H-M   'P 1'
#
loop_
_entity.id
_entity.type
_entity.pdbx_description
1 polymer ?
#
loop_
_entity_poly.entity_id
_entity_poly.type
_entity_poly.pdbx_seq_one_letter_code
_entity_poly.pdbx_strand_id
1 'polypeptide(L)'
;MLQRPDEPAQYRAIRYTQRLDEADAVASVGSKGDSYDNALAEAFNSLFKVELVRNKGPWRDINHLEVAVAEYVDWFNHRRLHGEIGHVPPVEYEQLHAVHPAPELLSISN
;
A
#
# COMPACT_ATOMS: atom_id res chain seq x y z
N MET A 1 -2.51 -20.77 -13.80
CA MET A 1 -3.54 -19.85 -14.34
C MET A 1 -3.96 -18.96 -13.18
N LEU A 2 -3.48 -17.71 -13.13
CA LEU A 2 -3.81 -16.78 -12.05
C LEU A 2 -5.24 -16.27 -12.29
N GLN A 3 -6.17 -16.61 -11.39
CA GLN A 3 -7.52 -16.05 -11.38
C GLN A 3 -7.43 -14.57 -10.97
N ARG A 4 -8.01 -13.68 -11.79
CA ARG A 4 -8.18 -12.26 -11.48
C ARG A 4 -9.27 -12.15 -10.41
N PRO A 5 -9.05 -11.48 -9.27
CA PRO A 5 -10.15 -11.21 -8.35
C PRO A 5 -11.12 -10.24 -9.02
N ASP A 6 -12.31 -10.76 -9.30
CA ASP A 6 -13.61 -10.09 -9.19
C ASP A 6 -13.67 -9.37 -7.83
N GLU A 7 -13.66 -8.04 -7.72
CA GLU A 7 -14.62 -7.11 -8.30
C GLU A 7 -14.01 -5.71 -8.59
N PRO A 8 -13.85 -5.29 -9.86
CA PRO A 8 -13.45 -3.91 -10.21
C PRO A 8 -14.55 -2.85 -9.93
N ALA A 9 -15.72 -3.25 -9.44
CA ALA A 9 -16.86 -2.37 -9.22
C ALA A 9 -16.69 -1.48 -7.99
N GLN A 10 -16.06 -1.98 -6.92
CA GLN A 10 -15.83 -1.19 -5.70
C GLN A 10 -14.73 -0.14 -5.88
N TYR A 11 -13.66 -0.50 -6.60
CA TYR A 11 -12.59 0.42 -7.02
C TYR A 11 -13.05 1.51 -8.00
N ARG A 12 -14.23 1.37 -8.61
CA ARG A 12 -14.83 2.35 -9.52
C ARG A 12 -16.11 2.98 -8.98
N ALA A 13 -16.47 2.71 -7.74
CA ALA A 13 -17.65 3.32 -7.14
C ALA A 13 -17.47 4.84 -7.11
N ILE A 14 -18.51 5.59 -7.49
CA ILE A 14 -18.49 7.06 -7.57
C ILE A 14 -18.01 7.71 -6.26
N ARG A 15 -18.30 7.08 -5.11
CA ARG A 15 -17.83 7.55 -3.79
C ARG A 15 -16.32 7.45 -3.59
N TYR A 16 -15.65 6.53 -4.28
CA TYR A 16 -14.21 6.39 -4.26
C TYR A 16 -13.54 7.47 -5.11
N THR A 17 -14.04 7.73 -6.32
CA THR A 17 -13.52 8.82 -7.18
C THR A 17 -13.78 10.21 -6.61
N GLN A 18 -14.96 10.44 -5.99
CA GLN A 18 -15.26 11.71 -5.32
C GLN A 18 -14.32 12.00 -4.15
N ARG A 19 -13.96 10.98 -3.36
CA ARG A 19 -13.00 11.15 -2.26
C ARG A 19 -11.57 11.40 -2.73
N LEU A 20 -11.21 10.85 -3.89
CA LEU A 20 -9.92 11.11 -4.50
C LEU A 20 -9.83 12.54 -5.01
N ASP A 21 -10.89 13.04 -5.67
CA ASP A 21 -10.98 14.44 -6.08
C ASP A 21 -10.97 15.41 -4.87
N GLU A 22 -11.68 15.07 -3.78
CA GLU A 22 -11.67 15.86 -2.53
C GLU A 22 -10.29 15.88 -1.84
N ALA A 23 -9.49 14.83 -2.03
CA ALA A 23 -8.16 14.69 -1.46
C ALA A 23 -7.03 15.17 -2.38
N ASP A 24 -7.36 15.76 -3.55
CA ASP A 24 -6.43 16.12 -4.63
C ASP A 24 -5.51 14.95 -5.03
N ALA A 25 -6.03 13.73 -4.93
CA ALA A 25 -5.32 12.49 -5.15
C ALA A 25 -5.74 11.89 -6.49
N VAL A 26 -4.80 11.67 -7.40
CA VAL A 26 -5.09 11.02 -8.68
C VAL A 26 -5.34 9.53 -8.46
N ALA A 27 -6.52 9.05 -8.88
CA ALA A 27 -6.82 7.63 -8.89
C ALA A 27 -5.86 6.88 -9.82
N SER A 28 -4.90 6.13 -9.28
CA SER A 28 -4.07 5.18 -10.05
C SER A 28 -4.90 3.95 -10.42
N VAL A 29 -5.95 4.16 -11.22
CA VAL A 29 -6.70 3.07 -11.86
C VAL A 29 -6.08 2.85 -13.24
N GLY A 30 -4.80 2.48 -13.22
CA GLY A 30 -3.99 1.93 -14.30
C GLY A 30 -4.20 2.52 -15.70
N SER A 31 -3.31 3.42 -16.09
CA SER A 31 -2.81 3.34 -17.46
C SER A 31 -1.99 2.03 -17.61
N LYS A 32 -1.82 1.52 -18.82
CA LYS A 32 -1.12 0.25 -19.07
C LYS A 32 0.38 0.43 -18.76
N GLY A 33 0.79 0.32 -17.49
CA GLY A 33 2.18 0.59 -17.06
C GLY A 33 2.43 0.67 -15.54
N ASP A 34 1.43 0.99 -14.71
CA ASP A 34 1.62 1.18 -13.26
C ASP A 34 1.55 -0.13 -12.45
N SER A 35 2.14 -1.20 -12.98
CA SER A 35 2.15 -2.51 -12.32
C SER A 35 2.93 -2.53 -11.01
N TYR A 36 3.83 -1.56 -10.79
CA TYR A 36 4.69 -1.51 -9.61
C TYR A 36 3.90 -1.22 -8.33
N ASP A 37 3.01 -0.23 -8.35
CA ASP A 37 2.15 0.09 -7.21
C ASP A 37 1.21 -1.07 -6.88
N ASN A 38 0.64 -1.68 -7.91
CA ASN A 38 -0.22 -2.85 -7.74
C ASN A 38 0.55 -4.06 -7.20
N ALA A 39 1.77 -4.31 -7.70
CA ALA A 39 2.61 -5.41 -7.22
C ALA A 39 3.03 -5.21 -5.75
N LEU A 40 3.35 -3.98 -5.35
CA LEU A 40 3.67 -3.64 -3.97
C LEU A 40 2.45 -3.87 -3.05
N ALA A 41 1.28 -3.38 -3.46
CA ALA A 41 0.03 -3.59 -2.72
C ALA A 41 -0.33 -5.09 -2.62
N GLU A 42 -0.14 -5.86 -3.69
CA GLU A 42 -0.36 -7.31 -3.70
C GLU A 42 0.62 -8.06 -2.79
N ALA A 43 1.90 -7.67 -2.77
CA ALA A 43 2.91 -8.23 -1.88
C ALA A 43 2.57 -7.96 -0.41
N PHE A 44 2.21 -6.72 -0.08
CA PHE A 44 1.75 -6.34 1.25
C PHE A 44 0.52 -7.15 1.68
N ASN A 45 -0.51 -7.23 0.83
CA ASN A 45 -1.73 -7.99 1.14
C ASN A 45 -1.47 -9.49 1.34
N SER A 46 -0.51 -10.05 0.61
CA SER A 46 -0.11 -11.45 0.77
C SER A 46 0.57 -11.69 2.12
N LEU A 47 1.50 -10.81 2.51
CA LEU A 47 2.16 -10.83 3.81
C LEU A 47 1.16 -10.66 4.95
N PHE A 48 0.30 -9.65 4.87
CA PHE A 48 -0.75 -9.35 5.84
C PHE A 48 -1.65 -10.58 6.11
N LYS A 49 -2.12 -11.24 5.05
CA LYS A 49 -2.98 -12.43 5.19
C LYS A 49 -2.28 -13.60 5.87
N VAL A 50 -0.98 -13.78 5.64
CA VAL A 50 -0.21 -14.85 6.27
C VAL A 50 0.10 -14.51 7.72
N GLU A 51 0.76 -13.38 7.95
CA GLU A 51 1.33 -13.02 9.26
C GLU A 51 0.26 -12.66 10.29
N LEU A 52 -0.79 -11.96 9.87
CA LEU A 52 -1.88 -11.60 10.77
C LEU A 52 -2.98 -12.66 10.69
N VAL A 53 -3.69 -12.74 9.56
CA VAL A 53 -4.98 -13.43 9.50
C VAL A 53 -4.84 -14.94 9.73
N ARG A 54 -3.84 -15.59 9.14
CA ARG A 54 -3.61 -17.03 9.27
C ARG A 54 -2.86 -17.39 10.56
N ASN A 55 -1.79 -16.68 10.88
CA ASN A 55 -0.90 -17.07 11.98
C ASN A 55 -1.37 -16.60 13.37
N LYS A 56 -2.13 -15.50 13.46
CA LYS A 56 -2.65 -14.98 14.76
C LYS A 56 -4.12 -15.31 15.03
N GLY A 57 -4.80 -15.92 14.06
CA GLY A 57 -6.15 -16.43 14.25
C GLY A 57 -6.21 -17.65 15.19
N PRO A 58 -7.41 -18.15 15.54
CA PRO A 58 -8.72 -17.74 15.04
C PRO A 58 -9.25 -16.43 15.66
N TRP A 59 -10.09 -15.70 14.90
CA TRP A 59 -10.67 -14.43 15.31
C TRP A 59 -12.06 -14.63 15.93
N ARG A 60 -12.33 -13.95 17.03
CA ARG A 60 -13.60 -14.06 17.76
C ARG A 60 -14.75 -13.32 17.07
N ASP A 61 -14.47 -12.11 16.59
CA ASP A 61 -15.41 -11.23 15.89
C ASP A 61 -14.64 -10.19 15.06
N ILE A 62 -15.37 -9.37 14.31
CA ILE A 62 -14.79 -8.35 13.43
C ILE A 62 -14.08 -7.26 14.22
N ASN A 63 -14.58 -6.86 15.39
CA ASN A 63 -13.97 -5.80 16.19
C ASN A 63 -12.58 -6.24 16.70
N HIS A 64 -12.45 -7.50 17.10
CA HIS A 64 -11.16 -8.07 17.49
C HIS A 64 -10.16 -8.10 16.33
N LEU A 65 -10.63 -8.40 15.11
CA LEU A 65 -9.79 -8.33 13.92
C LEU A 65 -9.39 -6.88 13.60
N GLU A 66 -10.31 -5.91 13.69
CA GLU A 66 -10.02 -4.50 13.44
C GLU A 66 -8.90 -3.95 14.34
N VAL A 67 -8.96 -4.26 15.64
CA VAL A 67 -7.89 -3.87 16.59
C VAL A 67 -6.56 -4.51 16.18
N ALA A 68 -6.56 -5.80 15.86
CA ALA A 68 -5.36 -6.51 15.46
C ALA A 68 -4.78 -6.00 14.12
N VAL A 69 -5.64 -5.53 13.20
CA VAL A 69 -5.21 -4.86 11.97
C VAL A 69 -4.54 -3.54 12.28
N ALA A 70 -5.11 -2.71 13.16
CA ALA A 70 -4.50 -1.45 13.57
C ALA A 70 -3.13 -1.66 14.21
N GLU A 71 -3.01 -2.63 15.12
CA GLU A 71 -1.73 -3.00 15.74
C GLU A 71 -0.72 -3.55 14.72
N TYR A 72 -1.18 -4.33 13.74
CA TYR A 72 -0.31 -4.86 12.69
C TYR A 72 0.25 -3.74 11.81
N VAL A 73 -0.60 -2.79 11.40
CA VAL A 73 -0.19 -1.65 10.56
C VAL A 73 0.80 -0.76 11.32
N ASP A 74 0.52 -0.46 12.59
CA ASP A 74 1.46 0.29 13.44
C ASP A 74 2.81 -0.42 13.56
N TRP A 75 2.80 -1.72 13.86
CA TRP A 75 4.03 -2.51 13.93
C TRP A 75 4.77 -2.54 12.59
N PHE A 76 4.06 -2.72 11.48
CA PHE A 76 4.65 -2.77 10.15
C PHE A 76 5.36 -1.45 9.80
N ASN A 77 4.73 -0.31 10.07
CA ASN A 77 5.28 0.99 9.68
C ASN A 77 6.35 1.55 10.63
N HIS A 78 6.22 1.27 11.93
CA HIS A 78 7.05 1.91 12.95
C HIS A 78 8.12 1.00 13.56
N ARG A 79 8.01 -0.33 13.39
CA ARG A 79 8.85 -1.29 14.12
C ARG A 79 9.42 -2.42 13.28
N ARG A 80 8.78 -2.79 12.16
CA ARG A 80 9.27 -3.86 11.28
C ARG A 80 10.51 -3.38 10.53
N LEU A 81 11.60 -4.13 10.66
CA LEU A 81 12.82 -3.87 9.90
C LEU A 81 12.71 -4.52 8.53
N HIS A 82 13.03 -3.76 7.49
CA HIS A 82 13.00 -4.24 6.11
C HIS A 82 14.41 -4.25 5.52
N GLY A 83 14.87 -5.42 5.12
CA GLY A 83 16.21 -5.61 4.57
C GLY A 83 16.43 -4.85 3.27
N GLU A 84 15.41 -4.73 2.42
CA GLU A 84 15.50 -4.04 1.13
C GLU A 84 15.74 -2.53 1.26
N ILE A 85 15.35 -1.92 2.39
CA ILE A 85 15.47 -0.48 2.65
C ILE A 85 16.54 -0.13 3.68
N GLY A 86 17.48 -1.05 3.93
CA GLY A 86 18.61 -0.79 4.82
C GLY A 86 18.36 -1.12 6.30
N HIS A 87 17.43 -2.05 6.58
CA HIS A 87 17.09 -2.50 7.94
C HIS A 87 16.55 -1.40 8.85
N VAL A 88 15.74 -0.49 8.29
CA VAL A 88 14.99 0.51 9.05
C VAL A 88 13.49 0.28 8.91
N PRO A 89 12.67 0.81 9.84
CA PRO A 89 11.22 0.88 9.66
C PRO A 89 10.82 1.73 8.45
N PRO A 90 9.68 1.43 7.79
CA PRO A 90 9.19 2.20 6.65
C PRO A 90 9.07 3.70 6.94
N VAL A 91 8.58 4.08 8.14
CA VAL A 91 8.42 5.50 8.48
C VAL A 91 9.77 6.24 8.54
N GLU A 92 10.83 5.57 9.01
CA GLU A 92 12.17 6.17 9.07
C GLU A 92 12.74 6.30 7.66
N TYR A 93 12.53 5.30 6.80
CA TYR A 93 12.91 5.39 5.40
C TYR A 93 12.20 6.54 4.68
N GLU A 94 10.88 6.68 4.86
CA GLU A 94 10.13 7.80 4.29
C GLU A 94 10.64 9.15 4.81
N GLN A 95 10.92 9.29 6.11
CA GLN A 95 11.47 10.52 6.67
C GLN A 95 12.83 10.89 6.07
N LEU A 96 13.68 9.91 5.78
CA LEU A 96 14.99 10.12 5.16
C LEU A 96 14.89 10.46 3.67
N HIS A 97 13.85 9.96 2.98
CA HIS A 97 13.67 10.10 1.53
C HIS A 97 12.55 11.07 1.09
N ALA A 98 11.82 11.67 2.05
CA ALA A 98 10.78 12.67 1.78
C ALA A 98 11.30 13.96 1.13
N VAL A 99 12.62 14.14 1.04
CA VAL A 99 13.29 15.24 0.33
C VAL A 99 13.98 14.73 -0.92
N HIS A 100 13.21 14.14 -1.84
CA HIS A 100 13.58 14.13 -3.25
C HIS A 100 12.61 15.07 -3.99
N PRO A 101 13.01 16.30 -4.35
CA PRO A 101 12.30 17.00 -5.42
C PRO A 101 12.34 16.08 -6.65
N ALA A 102 11.19 15.95 -7.31
CA ALA A 102 11.05 15.20 -8.55
C ALA A 102 12.25 15.50 -9.48
N PRO A 103 12.83 14.50 -10.17
CA PRO A 103 13.97 14.74 -11.04
C PRO A 103 13.57 15.82 -12.05
N GLU A 104 14.26 16.97 -12.00
CA GLU A 104 14.18 18.00 -13.04
C GLU A 104 14.37 17.28 -14.37
N LEU A 105 13.32 17.29 -15.19
CA LEU A 105 13.37 16.83 -16.56
C LEU A 105 14.53 17.56 -17.22
N LEU A 106 15.59 16.80 -17.51
CA LEU A 106 16.75 17.26 -18.27
C LEU A 106 16.26 18.05 -19.48
N SER A 107 16.38 19.38 -19.42
CA SER A 107 16.21 20.23 -20.59
C SER A 107 17.44 20.01 -21.48
N ILE A 108 17.47 18.87 -22.15
CA ILE A 108 18.29 18.68 -23.33
C ILE A 108 17.57 19.48 -24.42
N SER A 109 18.03 20.70 -24.64
CA SER A 109 17.77 21.44 -25.87
C SER A 109 19.12 21.96 -26.36
N ASN A 110 19.63 21.28 -27.37
CA ASN A 110 20.63 21.80 -28.31
C ASN A 110 19.92 22.70 -29.33
#